data_AF-A0A964XYB2-F1
#
_entry.id   AF-A0A964XYB2-F1
#
_cell.length_a   1.000
_cell.length_b   1.000
_cell.length_c   1.000
_cell.angle_alpha   90.00
_cell.angle_beta   90.00
_cell.angle_gamma   90.00
#
_symmetry.space_group_name_H-M   'P 1'
#
loop_
_entity.id
_entity.type
_entity.pdbx_description
1 polymer ?
#
loop_
_entity_poly.entity_id
_entity_poly.type
_entity_poly.pdbx_seq_one_letter_code
_entity_poly.pdbx_strand_id
1 'polypeptide(L)'
;MTAEDPQHAPASLQDLNALTSGAFSATQSQERTALLKAWLQTQPALGDLVKVHREMSGRDKGAAKVLKEAMDALKREHHQEELASEWSDKAQQVLAQHPFVMGDALAWIRDAAKAGAPLSKEPLATLKAQLSERIKSVEDLQQQCMVQREGVHLLMQRMDNLSAREWVHAQAGLAAVKEDVAQAVKALDQLVHHADWPHVDLRFPPQVEQSRQLLWAAWQAFDEAGHIAHTAEQDPQAPLPAVPAWADRVKDLVTKDGACRLYVKS
;
A
#
# COMPACT_ATOMS: atom_id res chain seq x y z
N MET A 1 -6.26 -56.02 42.75
CA MET A 1 -5.74 -54.78 43.37
C MET A 1 -5.08 -53.98 42.27
N THR A 2 -5.85 -53.12 41.61
CA THR A 2 -5.32 -52.16 40.62
C THR A 2 -4.60 -51.07 41.40
N ALA A 3 -3.29 -50.96 41.19
CA ALA A 3 -2.50 -49.85 41.70
C ALA A 3 -2.99 -48.56 41.00
N GLU A 4 -3.53 -47.64 41.78
CA GLU A 4 -3.87 -46.29 41.31
C GLU A 4 -2.58 -45.51 41.02
N ASP A 5 -2.55 -44.89 39.84
CA ASP A 5 -1.53 -43.95 39.39
C ASP A 5 -1.44 -42.74 40.36
N PRO A 6 -0.27 -42.38 40.91
CA PRO A 6 -0.14 -41.32 41.92
C PRO A 6 -0.34 -39.88 41.38
N GLN A 7 -0.75 -39.70 40.12
CA GLN A 7 -0.93 -38.37 39.50
C GLN A 7 -2.35 -37.79 39.60
N HIS A 8 -3.28 -38.45 40.29
CA HIS A 8 -4.68 -38.02 40.40
C HIS A 8 -5.22 -37.90 41.83
N ALA A 9 -4.35 -37.74 42.85
CA ALA A 9 -4.82 -37.46 44.20
C ALA A 9 -5.58 -36.10 44.24
N PRO A 10 -6.80 -36.03 44.80
CA PRO A 10 -7.50 -34.76 44.98
C PRO A 10 -6.66 -33.84 45.88
N ALA A 11 -6.37 -32.62 45.41
CA ALA A 11 -5.61 -31.64 46.19
C ALA A 11 -6.27 -31.45 47.56
N SER A 12 -5.49 -31.53 48.64
CA SER A 12 -6.07 -31.42 49.97
C SER A 12 -6.61 -30.00 50.18
N LEU A 13 -7.64 -29.87 51.04
CA LEU A 13 -8.17 -28.55 51.38
C LEU A 13 -7.10 -27.63 51.99
N GLN A 14 -6.10 -28.19 52.67
CA GLN A 14 -4.96 -27.43 53.20
C GLN A 14 -4.10 -26.86 52.06
N ASP A 15 -3.86 -27.64 51.00
CA ASP A 15 -3.07 -27.20 49.84
C ASP A 15 -3.79 -26.07 49.09
N LEU A 16 -5.09 -26.22 48.83
CA LEU A 16 -5.89 -25.18 48.18
C LEU A 16 -5.99 -23.91 49.04
N ASN A 17 -6.00 -24.06 50.37
CA ASN A 17 -5.98 -22.95 51.29
C ASN A 17 -4.63 -22.22 51.28
N ALA A 18 -3.52 -22.95 51.28
CA ALA A 18 -2.19 -22.36 51.14
C ALA A 18 -2.03 -21.63 49.80
N LEU A 19 -2.51 -22.25 48.70
CA LEU A 19 -2.47 -21.68 47.36
C LEU A 19 -3.23 -20.34 47.25
N THR A 20 -4.34 -20.22 47.97
CA THR A 20 -5.24 -19.04 47.92
C THR A 20 -5.03 -18.07 49.07
N SER A 21 -3.88 -18.14 49.76
CA SER A 21 -3.53 -17.27 50.89
C SER A 21 -4.54 -17.30 52.03
N GLY A 22 -5.12 -18.47 52.32
CA GLY A 22 -6.06 -18.66 53.42
C GLY A 22 -7.54 -18.51 53.05
N ALA A 23 -7.88 -18.42 51.76
CA ALA A 23 -9.26 -18.15 51.35
C ALA A 23 -10.26 -19.22 51.82
N PHE A 24 -9.87 -20.47 52.07
CA PHE A 24 -10.76 -21.50 52.62
C PHE A 24 -10.91 -21.43 54.15
N SER A 25 -9.96 -20.82 54.85
CA SER A 25 -10.01 -20.56 56.30
C SER A 25 -10.69 -19.24 56.68
N ALA A 26 -10.85 -18.31 55.74
CA ALA A 26 -11.54 -17.05 55.97
C ALA A 26 -12.96 -17.28 56.52
N THR A 27 -13.35 -16.49 57.53
CA THR A 27 -14.67 -16.63 58.19
C THR A 27 -15.72 -15.75 57.54
N GLN A 28 -15.31 -14.65 56.91
CA GLN A 28 -16.19 -13.72 56.21
C GLN A 28 -16.11 -13.90 54.69
N SER A 29 -17.24 -13.81 54.00
CA SER A 29 -17.31 -13.92 52.53
C SER A 29 -16.53 -12.80 51.81
N GLN A 30 -16.51 -11.60 52.39
CA GLN A 30 -15.76 -10.46 51.85
C GLN A 30 -14.24 -10.69 51.91
N GLU A 31 -13.73 -11.15 53.05
CA GLU A 31 -12.33 -11.52 53.25
C GLU A 31 -11.92 -12.63 52.29
N ARG A 32 -12.74 -13.68 52.17
CA ARG A 32 -12.55 -14.77 51.21
C ARG A 32 -12.43 -14.27 49.78
N THR A 33 -13.34 -13.39 49.37
CA THR A 33 -13.35 -12.81 48.03
C THR A 33 -12.10 -11.94 47.78
N ALA A 34 -11.66 -11.17 48.78
CA ALA A 34 -10.45 -10.35 48.69
C ALA A 34 -9.19 -11.20 48.51
N LEU A 35 -9.05 -12.29 49.28
CA LEU A 35 -7.94 -13.23 49.17
C LEU A 35 -7.90 -13.91 47.80
N LEU A 36 -9.05 -14.36 47.28
CA LEU A 36 -9.13 -14.93 45.93
C LEU A 36 -8.79 -13.89 44.85
N LYS A 37 -9.24 -12.64 44.98
CA LYS A 37 -8.88 -11.57 44.03
C LYS A 37 -7.38 -11.28 44.05
N ALA A 38 -6.75 -11.29 45.23
CA ALA A 38 -5.31 -11.12 45.37
C ALA A 38 -4.55 -12.29 44.74
N TRP A 39 -5.00 -13.53 44.98
CA TRP A 39 -4.45 -14.72 44.32
C TRP A 39 -4.60 -14.67 42.80
N LEU A 40 -5.74 -14.21 42.27
CA LEU A 40 -5.93 -14.06 40.83
C LEU A 40 -4.94 -13.10 40.16
N GLN A 41 -4.40 -12.11 40.89
CA GLN A 41 -3.35 -11.23 40.36
C GLN A 41 -2.03 -11.96 40.09
N THR A 42 -1.82 -13.13 40.70
CA THR A 42 -0.63 -13.96 40.42
C THR A 42 -0.78 -14.82 39.16
N GLN A 43 -1.87 -14.62 38.38
CA GLN A 43 -2.16 -15.33 37.13
C GLN A 43 -2.08 -16.87 37.27
N PRO A 44 -2.89 -17.48 38.15
CA PRO A 44 -2.87 -18.92 38.34
C PRO A 44 -3.32 -19.66 37.07
N ALA A 45 -2.74 -20.84 36.85
CA ALA A 45 -3.10 -21.69 35.73
C ALA A 45 -4.57 -22.14 35.80
N LEU A 46 -5.18 -22.37 34.63
CA LEU A 46 -6.58 -22.80 34.53
C LEU A 46 -6.89 -24.05 35.37
N GLY A 47 -5.95 -25.00 35.43
CA GLY A 47 -6.09 -26.22 36.22
C GLY A 47 -6.28 -25.95 37.73
N ASP A 48 -5.56 -24.97 38.28
CA ASP A 48 -5.68 -24.63 39.70
C ASP A 48 -6.94 -23.83 39.99
N LEU A 49 -7.35 -22.96 39.05
CA LEU A 49 -8.65 -22.28 39.12
C LEU A 49 -9.81 -23.26 39.13
N VAL A 50 -9.77 -24.31 38.31
CA VAL A 50 -10.79 -25.36 38.28
C VAL A 50 -10.87 -26.08 39.63
N LYS A 51 -9.73 -26.43 40.23
CA LYS A 51 -9.69 -27.09 41.55
C LYS A 51 -10.26 -26.20 42.65
N VAL A 52 -9.80 -24.94 42.73
CA VAL A 52 -10.27 -23.98 43.75
C VAL A 52 -11.75 -23.66 43.55
N HIS A 53 -12.22 -23.45 42.31
CA HIS A 53 -13.63 -23.19 42.01
C HIS A 53 -14.51 -24.37 42.43
N ARG A 54 -14.10 -25.61 42.15
CA ARG A 54 -14.85 -26.83 42.52
C ARG A 54 -15.12 -26.86 44.03
N GLU A 55 -14.09 -26.66 44.84
CA GLU A 55 -14.21 -26.67 46.30
C GLU A 55 -14.92 -25.42 46.85
N MET A 56 -14.76 -24.26 46.19
CA MET A 56 -15.38 -23.01 46.63
C MET A 56 -16.88 -22.95 46.33
N SER A 57 -17.34 -23.59 45.26
CA SER A 57 -18.74 -23.55 44.78
C SER A 57 -19.77 -24.03 45.81
N GLY A 58 -19.39 -24.98 46.66
CA GLY A 58 -20.24 -25.48 47.75
C GLY A 58 -20.18 -24.63 49.03
N ARG A 59 -19.16 -23.77 49.18
CA ARG A 59 -18.88 -23.02 50.42
C ARG A 59 -19.36 -21.58 50.34
N ASP A 60 -19.08 -20.91 49.22
CA ASP A 60 -19.37 -19.50 49.04
C ASP A 60 -19.63 -19.20 47.55
N LYS A 61 -20.90 -18.99 47.21
CA LYS A 61 -21.33 -18.71 45.84
C LYS A 61 -20.79 -17.38 45.30
N GLY A 62 -20.57 -16.39 46.17
CA GLY A 62 -20.04 -15.09 45.78
C GLY A 62 -18.57 -15.18 45.41
N ALA A 63 -17.79 -15.86 46.25
CA ALA A 63 -16.38 -16.16 46.01
C ALA A 63 -16.18 -17.05 44.77
N ALA A 64 -17.03 -18.08 44.60
CA ALA A 64 -17.00 -18.95 43.43
C ALA A 64 -17.31 -18.20 42.12
N LYS A 65 -18.19 -17.20 42.15
CA LYS A 65 -18.49 -16.36 40.98
C LYS A 65 -17.25 -15.65 40.45
N VAL A 66 -16.42 -15.08 41.33
CA VAL A 66 -15.18 -14.40 40.94
C VAL A 66 -14.20 -15.35 40.23
N LEU A 67 -14.10 -16.58 40.73
CA LEU A 67 -13.27 -17.62 40.11
C LEU A 67 -13.81 -18.04 38.73
N LYS A 68 -15.13 -18.16 38.60
CA LYS A 68 -15.77 -18.47 37.31
C LYS A 68 -15.51 -17.37 36.28
N GLU A 69 -15.68 -16.10 36.67
CA GLU A 69 -15.39 -14.95 35.80
C GLU A 69 -13.92 -14.93 35.35
N ALA A 70 -12.98 -15.28 36.24
CA ALA A 70 -11.56 -15.40 35.90
C ALA A 70 -11.27 -16.56 34.94
N MET A 71 -11.89 -17.73 35.14
CA MET A 71 -11.77 -18.86 34.21
C MET A 71 -12.32 -18.53 32.82
N ASP A 72 -13.48 -17.87 32.76
CA ASP A 72 -14.10 -17.45 31.50
C ASP A 72 -13.27 -16.34 30.82
N ALA A 73 -12.54 -15.51 31.58
CA ALA A 73 -11.58 -14.55 31.04
C ALA A 73 -10.36 -15.23 30.43
N LEU A 74 -9.73 -16.18 31.13
CA LEU A 74 -8.57 -16.92 30.62
C LEU A 74 -8.89 -17.71 29.35
N LYS A 75 -10.06 -18.36 29.30
CA LYS A 75 -10.50 -19.06 28.07
C LYS A 75 -10.66 -18.11 26.89
N ARG A 76 -11.20 -16.92 27.11
CA ARG A 76 -11.34 -15.89 26.06
C ARG A 76 -9.98 -15.36 25.62
N GLU A 77 -9.06 -15.17 26.56
CA GLU A 77 -7.69 -14.73 26.27
C GLU A 77 -6.94 -15.76 25.42
N HIS A 78 -6.96 -17.04 25.82
CA HIS A 78 -6.36 -18.12 25.04
C HIS A 78 -6.94 -18.21 23.62
N HIS A 79 -8.26 -18.06 23.48
CA HIS A 79 -8.88 -18.04 22.15
C HIS A 79 -8.45 -16.82 21.31
N GLN A 80 -8.27 -15.65 21.94
CA GLN A 80 -7.72 -14.47 21.25
C GLN A 80 -6.27 -14.67 20.84
N GLU A 81 -5.46 -15.38 21.64
CA GLU A 81 -4.07 -15.73 21.31
C GLU A 81 -4.00 -16.72 20.14
N GLU A 82 -4.85 -17.74 20.10
CA GLU A 82 -4.97 -18.67 18.97
C GLU A 82 -5.31 -17.92 17.67
N LEU A 83 -6.32 -17.06 17.72
CA LEU A 83 -6.68 -16.20 16.58
C LEU A 83 -5.54 -15.25 16.22
N ALA A 84 -4.85 -14.67 17.20
CA ALA A 84 -3.71 -13.79 16.95
C ALA A 84 -2.58 -14.51 16.23
N SER A 85 -2.26 -15.73 16.64
CA SER A 85 -1.25 -16.57 15.99
C SER A 85 -1.65 -16.91 14.55
N GLU A 86 -2.86 -17.45 14.36
CA GLU A 86 -3.35 -17.85 13.04
C GLU A 86 -3.34 -16.67 12.05
N TRP A 87 -3.86 -15.52 12.47
CA TRP A 87 -3.93 -14.35 11.61
C TRP A 87 -2.58 -13.69 11.39
N SER A 88 -1.65 -13.81 12.34
CA SER A 88 -0.26 -13.38 12.18
C SER A 88 0.41 -14.15 11.05
N ASP A 89 0.31 -15.48 11.05
CA ASP A 89 0.89 -16.34 10.02
C ASP A 89 0.31 -16.02 8.64
N LYS A 90 -1.02 -15.82 8.55
CA LYS A 90 -1.67 -15.40 7.30
C LYS A 90 -1.19 -14.03 6.82
N ALA A 91 -0.97 -13.08 7.72
CA ALA A 91 -0.49 -11.75 7.35
C ALA A 91 0.93 -11.81 6.78
N GLN A 92 1.79 -12.60 7.42
CA GLN A 92 3.16 -12.83 6.97
C GLN A 92 3.19 -13.49 5.59
N GLN A 93 2.29 -14.45 5.33
CA GLN A 93 2.15 -15.06 4.00
C GLN A 93 1.79 -14.02 2.95
N VAL A 94 0.81 -13.14 3.22
CA VAL A 94 0.42 -12.06 2.30
C VAL A 94 1.58 -11.08 2.07
N LEU A 95 2.29 -10.67 3.13
CA LEU A 95 3.43 -9.77 3.02
C LEU A 95 4.62 -10.38 2.25
N ALA A 96 4.80 -11.70 2.33
CA ALA A 96 5.86 -12.42 1.64
C ALA A 96 5.57 -12.70 0.16
N GLN A 97 4.35 -12.44 -0.32
CA GLN A 97 3.99 -12.65 -1.72
C GLN A 97 4.86 -11.80 -2.66
N HIS A 98 5.33 -12.41 -3.74
CA HIS A 98 6.01 -11.72 -4.82
C HIS A 98 5.47 -12.21 -6.18
N PRO A 99 4.71 -11.37 -6.92
CA PRO A 99 4.35 -10.00 -6.59
C PRO A 99 3.36 -9.91 -5.42
N PHE A 100 3.42 -8.81 -4.65
CA PHE A 100 2.44 -8.49 -3.62
C PHE A 100 1.06 -8.23 -4.26
N VAL A 101 0.02 -8.89 -3.75
CA VAL A 101 -1.35 -8.74 -4.26
C VAL A 101 -2.17 -7.89 -3.31
N MET A 102 -2.48 -6.66 -3.72
CA MET A 102 -3.25 -5.70 -2.92
C MET A 102 -4.63 -6.23 -2.49
N GLY A 103 -5.28 -7.00 -3.37
CA GLY A 103 -6.58 -7.62 -3.08
C GLY A 103 -6.52 -8.60 -1.91
N ASP A 104 -5.45 -9.39 -1.81
CA ASP A 104 -5.25 -10.36 -0.72
C ASP A 104 -4.99 -9.65 0.61
N ALA A 105 -4.23 -8.55 0.58
CA ALA A 105 -4.01 -7.71 1.76
C ALA A 105 -5.30 -7.06 2.28
N LEU A 106 -6.14 -6.53 1.39
CA LEU A 106 -7.45 -5.98 1.74
C LEU A 106 -8.38 -7.09 2.27
N ALA A 107 -8.35 -8.28 1.65
CA ALA A 107 -9.11 -9.43 2.12
C ALA A 107 -8.67 -9.86 3.53
N TRP A 108 -7.37 -9.91 3.81
CA TRP A 108 -6.85 -10.21 5.14
C TRP A 108 -7.38 -9.25 6.20
N ILE A 109 -7.36 -7.93 5.96
CA ILE A 109 -7.85 -6.93 6.93
C ILE A 109 -9.33 -7.17 7.25
N ARG A 110 -10.15 -7.38 6.21
CA ARG A 110 -11.58 -7.63 6.34
C ARG A 110 -11.86 -8.95 7.07
N ASP A 111 -11.19 -10.02 6.67
CA ASP A 111 -11.50 -11.37 7.13
C ASP A 111 -10.98 -11.59 8.56
N ALA A 112 -9.85 -10.99 8.93
CA ALA A 112 -9.36 -10.96 10.30
C ALA A 112 -10.33 -10.22 11.24
N ALA A 113 -10.84 -9.06 10.81
CA ALA A 113 -11.83 -8.31 11.57
C ALA A 113 -13.14 -9.10 11.73
N LYS A 114 -13.60 -9.76 10.66
CA LYS A 114 -14.78 -10.63 10.67
C LYS A 114 -14.62 -11.82 11.60
N ALA A 115 -13.42 -12.39 11.69
CA ALA A 115 -13.10 -13.49 12.59
C ALA A 115 -12.92 -13.06 14.06
N GLY A 116 -12.98 -11.76 14.37
CA GLY A 116 -12.79 -11.24 15.72
C GLY A 116 -11.33 -11.27 16.18
N ALA A 117 -10.37 -11.34 15.25
CA ALA A 117 -8.96 -11.29 15.58
C ALA A 117 -8.61 -9.96 16.30
N PRO A 118 -7.74 -9.96 17.33
CA PRO A 118 -7.43 -8.77 18.11
C PRO A 118 -6.47 -7.84 17.33
N LEU A 119 -6.95 -7.20 16.27
CA LEU A 119 -6.18 -6.34 15.35
C LEU A 119 -5.53 -5.10 15.99
N SER A 120 -5.85 -4.79 17.25
CA SER A 120 -5.23 -3.71 18.03
C SER A 120 -4.13 -4.20 18.98
N LYS A 121 -3.92 -5.52 19.10
CA LYS A 121 -2.87 -6.13 19.91
C LYS A 121 -1.71 -6.59 19.02
N GLU A 122 -0.53 -6.64 19.60
CA GLU A 122 0.64 -7.21 18.92
C GLU A 122 0.55 -8.73 18.80
N PRO A 123 1.08 -9.33 17.72
CA PRO A 123 1.79 -8.70 16.59
C PRO A 123 0.86 -8.15 15.47
N LEU A 124 -0.45 -8.38 15.58
CA LEU A 124 -1.42 -8.07 14.51
C LEU A 124 -1.52 -6.58 14.19
N ALA A 125 -1.39 -5.70 15.19
CA ALA A 125 -1.43 -4.26 14.99
C ALA A 125 -0.30 -3.80 14.04
N THR A 126 0.93 -4.26 14.29
CA THR A 126 2.09 -4.00 13.42
C THR A 126 1.88 -4.57 12.02
N LEU A 127 1.43 -5.82 11.90
CA LEU A 127 1.22 -6.47 10.60
C LEU A 127 0.14 -5.76 9.76
N LYS A 128 -0.95 -5.32 10.40
CA LYS A 128 -2.00 -4.52 9.75
C LYS A 128 -1.46 -3.19 9.23
N ALA A 129 -0.60 -2.52 10.00
CA ALA A 129 0.02 -1.27 9.59
C ALA A 129 0.93 -1.48 8.36
N GLN A 130 1.77 -2.51 8.38
CA GLN A 130 2.64 -2.87 7.24
C GLN A 130 1.85 -3.18 5.97
N LEU A 131 0.77 -3.97 6.08
CA LEU A 131 -0.12 -4.25 4.95
C LEU A 131 -0.74 -2.96 4.39
N SER A 132 -1.21 -2.07 5.28
CA SER A 132 -1.84 -0.80 4.88
C SER A 132 -0.87 0.15 4.20
N GLU A 133 0.37 0.22 4.70
CA GLU A 133 1.44 1.02 4.09
C GLU A 133 1.80 0.50 2.69
N ARG A 134 1.95 -0.83 2.54
CA ARG A 134 2.28 -1.44 1.25
C ARG A 134 1.13 -1.30 0.23
N ILE A 135 -0.13 -1.46 0.67
CA ILE A 135 -1.31 -1.15 -0.17
C ILE A 135 -1.20 0.29 -0.68
N LYS A 136 -1.02 1.25 0.22
CA LYS A 136 -0.97 2.67 -0.14
C LYS A 136 0.16 2.98 -1.12
N SER A 137 1.37 2.45 -0.88
CA SER A 137 2.53 2.68 -1.76
C SER A 137 2.25 2.21 -3.20
N VAL A 138 1.65 1.01 -3.34
CA VAL A 138 1.27 0.47 -4.65
C VAL A 138 0.14 1.28 -5.28
N GLU A 139 -0.89 1.68 -4.52
CA GLU A 139 -1.98 2.52 -5.02
C GLU A 139 -1.48 3.88 -5.52
N ASP A 140 -0.61 4.54 -4.74
CA ASP A 140 -0.02 5.82 -5.10
C ASP A 140 0.80 5.70 -6.39
N LEU A 141 1.60 4.63 -6.54
CA LEU A 141 2.35 4.38 -7.78
C LEU A 141 1.42 4.15 -8.98
N GLN A 142 0.33 3.40 -8.81
CA GLN A 142 -0.66 3.19 -9.87
C GLN A 142 -1.37 4.50 -10.26
N GLN A 143 -1.67 5.37 -9.30
CA GLN A 143 -2.22 6.70 -9.57
C GLN A 143 -1.21 7.56 -10.32
N GLN A 144 0.07 7.53 -9.95
CA GLN A 144 1.13 8.24 -10.67
C GLN A 144 1.22 7.74 -12.12
N CYS A 145 1.09 6.44 -12.38
CA CYS A 145 1.02 5.91 -13.74
C CYS A 145 -0.11 6.55 -14.55
N MET A 146 -1.31 6.69 -13.97
CA MET A 146 -2.43 7.34 -14.65
C MET A 146 -2.15 8.81 -14.94
N VAL A 147 -1.62 9.54 -13.95
CA VAL A 147 -1.30 10.97 -14.08
C VAL A 147 -0.24 11.22 -15.15
N GLN A 148 0.85 10.44 -15.16
CA GLN A 148 1.91 10.62 -16.16
C GLN A 148 1.42 10.30 -17.58
N ARG A 149 0.55 9.30 -17.73
CA ARG A 149 -0.05 8.97 -19.03
C ARG A 149 -0.96 10.09 -19.55
N GLU A 150 -1.72 10.73 -18.68
CA GLU A 150 -2.51 11.91 -19.06
C GLU A 150 -1.58 13.09 -19.43
N GLY A 151 -0.50 13.30 -18.68
CA GLY A 151 0.52 14.30 -19.00
C GLY A 151 1.14 14.11 -20.38
N VAL A 152 1.43 12.85 -20.76
CA VAL A 152 1.88 12.50 -22.11
C VAL A 152 0.85 12.92 -23.17
N HIS A 153 -0.43 12.63 -22.95
CA HIS A 153 -1.48 12.99 -23.89
C HIS A 153 -1.60 14.50 -24.08
N LEU A 154 -1.59 15.27 -22.99
CA LEU A 154 -1.62 16.74 -23.05
C LEU A 154 -0.40 17.32 -23.75
N LEU A 155 0.77 16.72 -23.56
CA LEU A 155 2.00 17.13 -24.25
C LEU A 155 1.93 16.86 -25.76
N MET A 156 1.36 15.73 -26.17
CA MET A 156 1.08 15.44 -27.59
C MET A 156 0.10 16.44 -28.19
N GLN A 157 -1.01 16.73 -27.50
CA GLN A 157 -1.95 17.77 -27.94
C GLN A 157 -1.29 19.15 -28.07
N ARG A 158 -0.33 19.48 -27.19
CA ARG A 158 0.43 20.73 -27.29
C ARG A 158 1.32 20.76 -28.55
N MET A 159 1.96 19.64 -28.89
CA MET A 159 2.72 19.51 -30.15
C MET A 159 1.81 19.69 -31.38
N ASP A 160 0.63 19.08 -31.38
CA ASP A 160 -0.35 19.24 -32.46
C ASP A 160 -0.82 20.70 -32.59
N ASN A 161 -1.12 21.35 -31.47
CA ASN A 161 -1.53 22.75 -31.43
C ASN A 161 -0.45 23.71 -31.94
N LEU A 162 0.83 23.43 -31.70
CA LEU A 162 1.94 24.22 -32.26
C LEU A 162 2.13 23.94 -33.75
N SER A 163 1.95 22.70 -34.18
CA SER A 163 2.03 22.30 -35.59
C SER A 163 0.94 22.94 -36.46
N ALA A 164 -0.20 23.28 -35.86
CA ALA A 164 -1.28 24.02 -36.53
C ALA A 164 -1.03 25.54 -36.64
N ARG A 165 -0.01 26.09 -35.95
CA ARG A 165 0.33 27.52 -35.98
C ARG A 165 1.37 27.82 -37.06
N GLU A 166 1.46 29.09 -37.45
CA GLU A 166 2.54 29.56 -38.32
C GLU A 166 3.92 29.32 -37.69
N TRP A 167 4.91 29.06 -38.55
CA TRP A 167 6.27 28.69 -38.15
C TRP A 167 6.89 29.59 -37.08
N VAL A 168 6.75 30.91 -37.22
CA VAL A 168 7.32 31.90 -36.27
C VAL A 168 6.78 31.69 -34.85
N HIS A 169 5.49 31.37 -34.71
CA HIS A 169 4.87 31.10 -33.41
C HIS A 169 5.21 29.72 -32.88
N ALA A 170 5.33 28.73 -33.76
CA ALA A 170 5.75 27.38 -33.38
C ALA A 170 7.19 27.38 -32.86
N GLN A 171 8.10 28.06 -33.54
CA GLN A 171 9.53 28.18 -33.20
C GLN A 171 9.73 28.70 -31.77
N ALA A 172 8.97 29.71 -31.35
CA ALA A 172 9.02 30.26 -29.99
C ALA A 172 8.64 29.23 -28.90
N GLY A 173 7.85 28.21 -29.25
CA GLY A 173 7.38 27.17 -28.33
C GLY A 173 8.24 25.90 -28.29
N LEU A 174 9.13 25.69 -29.27
CA LEU A 174 9.88 24.43 -29.43
C LEU A 174 10.75 24.10 -28.21
N ALA A 175 11.50 25.09 -27.71
CA ALA A 175 12.41 24.89 -26.58
C ALA A 175 11.67 24.45 -25.31
N ALA A 176 10.48 25.02 -25.06
CA ALA A 176 9.67 24.64 -23.90
C ALA A 176 9.10 23.22 -24.05
N VAL A 177 8.62 22.84 -25.24
CA VAL A 177 8.14 21.46 -25.49
C VAL A 177 9.27 20.45 -25.32
N LYS A 178 10.48 20.76 -25.79
CA LYS A 178 11.66 19.89 -25.62
C LYS A 178 11.95 19.58 -24.15
N GLU A 179 11.90 20.61 -23.31
CA GLU A 179 12.10 20.47 -21.87
C GLU A 179 10.97 19.63 -21.24
N ASP A 180 9.71 19.89 -21.60
CA ASP A 180 8.57 19.14 -21.10
C ASP A 180 8.62 17.66 -21.51
N VAL A 181 9.06 17.35 -22.73
CA VAL A 181 9.28 15.96 -23.19
C VAL A 181 10.37 15.29 -22.35
N ALA A 182 11.49 15.97 -22.10
CA ALA A 182 12.56 15.42 -21.28
C ALA A 182 12.08 15.12 -19.86
N GLN A 183 11.26 16.00 -19.27
CA GLN A 183 10.65 15.80 -17.96
C GLN A 183 9.65 14.64 -17.95
N ALA A 184 8.80 14.54 -18.97
CA ALA A 184 7.84 13.45 -19.10
C ALA A 184 8.53 12.08 -19.25
N VAL A 185 9.57 11.99 -20.09
CA VAL A 185 10.38 10.77 -20.23
C VAL A 185 11.01 10.38 -18.89
N LYS A 186 11.63 11.34 -18.19
CA LYS A 186 12.21 11.11 -16.86
C LYS A 186 11.17 10.63 -15.86
N ALA A 187 9.96 11.19 -15.87
CA ALA A 187 8.88 10.76 -14.96
C ALA A 187 8.42 9.33 -15.26
N LEU A 188 8.26 8.96 -16.54
CA LEU A 188 7.94 7.58 -16.94
C LEU A 188 9.07 6.61 -16.55
N ASP A 189 10.34 7.02 -16.64
CA ASP A 189 11.48 6.23 -16.14
C ASP A 189 11.43 6.03 -14.63
N GLN A 190 11.08 7.07 -13.87
CA GLN A 190 10.98 6.97 -12.41
C GLN A 190 9.91 5.96 -11.98
N LEU A 191 8.80 5.85 -12.71
CA LEU A 191 7.77 4.85 -12.42
C LEU A 191 8.30 3.42 -12.53
N VAL A 192 9.00 3.09 -13.62
CA VAL A 192 9.48 1.72 -13.88
C VAL A 192 10.67 1.32 -13.00
N HIS A 193 11.38 2.29 -12.45
CA HIS A 193 12.46 2.08 -11.48
C HIS A 193 11.99 2.13 -10.02
N HIS A 194 10.70 2.38 -9.76
CA HIS A 194 10.16 2.38 -8.41
C HIS A 194 10.25 0.97 -7.80
N ALA A 195 10.58 0.88 -6.50
CA ALA A 195 10.77 -0.41 -5.83
C ALA A 195 9.50 -1.29 -5.87
N ASP A 196 8.32 -0.66 -5.77
CA ASP A 196 7.02 -1.35 -5.85
C ASP A 196 6.53 -1.62 -7.27
N TRP A 197 7.30 -1.30 -8.31
CA TRP A 197 6.91 -1.54 -9.70
C TRP A 197 6.50 -3.00 -9.99
N PRO A 198 7.15 -4.05 -9.44
CA PRO A 198 6.70 -5.42 -9.65
C PRO A 198 5.33 -5.75 -9.05
N HIS A 199 4.77 -4.87 -8.21
CA HIS A 199 3.53 -5.10 -7.45
C HIS A 199 2.31 -4.36 -8.00
N VAL A 200 2.51 -3.48 -8.98
CA VAL A 200 1.39 -2.80 -9.64
C VAL A 200 0.56 -3.78 -10.46
N ASP A 201 -0.72 -3.46 -10.67
CA ASP A 201 -1.59 -4.23 -11.55
C ASP A 201 -0.96 -4.40 -12.95
N LEU A 202 -1.06 -5.63 -13.48
CA LEU A 202 -0.45 -6.05 -14.74
C LEU A 202 -0.85 -5.21 -15.96
N ARG A 203 -1.93 -4.43 -15.87
CA ARG A 203 -2.33 -3.49 -16.93
C ARG A 203 -1.41 -2.27 -17.05
N PHE A 204 -0.73 -1.85 -15.98
CA PHE A 204 0.03 -0.60 -15.97
C PHE A 204 1.36 -0.68 -16.72
N PRO A 205 2.18 -1.75 -16.61
CA PRO A 205 3.43 -1.85 -17.35
C PRO A 205 3.29 -1.68 -18.87
N PRO A 206 2.38 -2.41 -19.57
CA PRO A 206 2.21 -2.20 -21.01
C PRO A 206 1.65 -0.82 -21.35
N GLN A 207 0.83 -0.21 -20.49
CA GLN A 207 0.28 1.13 -20.70
C GLN A 207 1.35 2.22 -20.59
N VAL A 208 2.26 2.13 -19.61
CA VAL A 208 3.38 3.07 -19.44
C VAL A 208 4.35 2.95 -20.61
N GLU A 209 4.67 1.73 -21.03
CA GLU A 209 5.53 1.49 -22.19
C GLU A 209 4.91 2.03 -23.49
N GLN A 210 3.61 1.81 -23.70
CA GLN A 210 2.90 2.38 -24.84
C GLN A 210 2.96 3.92 -24.83
N SER A 211 2.72 4.55 -23.68
CA SER A 211 2.79 6.02 -23.57
C SER A 211 4.19 6.56 -23.87
N ARG A 212 5.25 5.86 -23.44
CA ARG A 212 6.64 6.21 -23.78
C ARG A 212 6.87 6.15 -25.29
N GLN A 213 6.45 5.07 -25.95
CA GLN A 213 6.61 4.89 -27.38
C GLN A 213 5.86 5.95 -28.20
N LEU A 214 4.61 6.24 -27.81
CA LEU A 214 3.79 7.26 -28.45
C LEU A 214 4.40 8.66 -28.28
N LEU A 215 4.84 9.01 -27.07
CA LEU A 215 5.50 10.29 -26.81
C LEU A 215 6.77 10.44 -27.65
N TRP A 216 7.61 9.41 -27.66
CA TRP A 216 8.88 9.44 -28.38
C TRP A 216 8.67 9.58 -29.89
N ALA A 217 7.75 8.82 -30.47
CA ALA A 217 7.43 8.92 -31.89
C ALA A 217 6.89 10.30 -32.28
N ALA A 218 5.96 10.85 -31.48
CA ALA A 218 5.42 12.19 -31.71
C ALA A 218 6.48 13.27 -31.59
N TRP A 219 7.34 13.18 -30.57
CA TRP A 219 8.45 14.11 -30.36
C TRP A 219 9.46 14.07 -31.52
N GLN A 220 9.88 12.88 -31.97
CA GLN A 220 10.86 12.76 -33.06
C GLN A 220 10.33 13.40 -34.35
N ALA A 221 9.08 13.12 -34.72
CA ALA A 221 8.47 13.73 -35.90
C ALA A 221 8.35 15.26 -35.79
N PHE A 222 7.99 15.76 -34.60
CA PHE A 222 7.84 17.19 -34.35
C PHE A 222 9.19 17.94 -34.35
N ASP A 223 10.21 17.39 -33.69
CA ASP A 223 11.56 17.96 -33.61
C ASP A 223 12.26 17.95 -34.98
N GLU A 224 12.14 16.85 -35.74
CA GLU A 224 12.66 16.76 -37.10
C GLU A 224 12.01 17.80 -38.02
N ALA A 225 10.67 17.91 -38.00
CA ALA A 225 9.97 18.92 -38.79
C ALA A 225 10.41 20.35 -38.41
N GLY A 226 10.68 20.61 -37.12
CA GLY A 226 11.19 21.90 -36.65
C GLY A 226 12.61 22.18 -37.15
N HIS A 227 13.50 21.19 -37.11
CA HIS A 227 14.85 21.32 -37.66
C HIS A 227 14.86 21.59 -39.17
N ILE A 228 14.00 20.90 -39.92
CA ILE A 228 13.86 21.12 -41.37
C ILE A 228 13.32 22.54 -41.64
N ALA A 229 12.28 22.96 -40.92
CA ALA A 229 11.70 24.30 -41.09
C ALA A 229 12.72 25.42 -40.78
N HIS A 230 13.53 25.26 -39.73
CA HIS A 230 14.59 26.21 -39.40
C HIS A 230 15.68 26.28 -40.48
N THR A 231 16.04 25.12 -41.05
CA THR A 231 17.03 25.06 -42.14
C THR A 231 16.49 25.73 -43.41
N ALA A 232 15.24 25.45 -43.76
CA ALA A 232 14.59 26.01 -44.95
C ALA A 232 14.27 27.51 -44.84
N GLU A 233 14.14 28.04 -43.62
CA GLU A 233 14.09 29.48 -43.36
C GLU A 233 15.42 30.19 -43.71
N GLN A 234 16.56 29.49 -43.61
CA GLN A 234 17.90 30.05 -43.89
C GLN A 234 18.39 29.76 -45.32
N ASP A 235 17.99 28.62 -45.88
CA ASP A 235 18.37 28.18 -47.22
C ASP A 235 17.13 27.91 -48.09
N PRO A 236 16.87 28.77 -49.09
CA PRO A 236 15.80 28.57 -50.08
C PRO A 236 15.85 27.25 -50.86
N GLN A 237 16.98 26.55 -50.89
CA GLN A 237 17.14 25.26 -51.58
C GLN A 237 16.96 24.05 -50.66
N ALA A 238 16.82 24.26 -49.34
CA ALA A 238 16.62 23.17 -48.40
C ALA A 238 15.21 22.54 -48.53
N PRO A 239 15.04 21.27 -48.10
CA PRO A 239 13.75 20.59 -48.15
C PRO A 239 12.72 21.30 -47.26
N LEU A 240 11.45 21.27 -47.70
CA LEU A 240 10.35 21.83 -46.91
C LEU A 240 9.93 20.87 -45.78
N PRO A 241 9.48 21.41 -44.62
CA PRO A 241 9.04 20.58 -43.50
C PRO A 241 7.75 19.82 -43.85
N ALA A 242 7.56 18.66 -43.21
CA ALA A 242 6.36 17.84 -43.40
C ALA A 242 5.07 18.48 -42.86
N VAL A 243 5.18 19.46 -41.95
CA VAL A 243 4.05 20.21 -41.39
C VAL A 243 3.59 21.28 -42.40
N PRO A 244 2.38 21.17 -42.99
CA PRO A 244 1.96 22.05 -44.09
C PRO A 244 1.96 23.53 -43.72
N ALA A 245 1.47 23.89 -42.53
CA ALA A 245 1.41 25.27 -42.06
C ALA A 245 2.81 25.91 -41.97
N TRP A 246 3.84 25.12 -41.67
CA TRP A 246 5.23 25.60 -41.62
C TRP A 246 5.83 25.69 -43.02
N ALA A 247 5.57 24.70 -43.88
CA ALA A 247 6.05 24.69 -45.26
C ALA A 247 5.53 25.90 -46.05
N ASP A 248 4.25 26.24 -45.90
CA ASP A 248 3.65 27.40 -46.60
C ASP A 248 4.26 28.71 -46.12
N ARG A 249 4.50 28.85 -44.80
CA ARG A 249 5.17 30.04 -44.26
C ARG A 249 6.61 30.18 -44.76
N VAL A 250 7.37 29.09 -44.84
CA VAL A 250 8.74 29.12 -45.35
C VAL A 250 8.76 29.52 -46.83
N LYS A 251 7.86 28.98 -47.65
CA LYS A 251 7.73 29.38 -49.07
C LYS A 251 7.49 30.88 -49.21
N ASP A 252 6.58 31.45 -48.42
CA ASP A 252 6.25 32.88 -48.43
C ASP A 252 7.44 33.77 -48.06
N LEU A 253 8.32 33.31 -47.16
CA LEU A 253 9.53 34.03 -46.79
C LEU A 253 10.55 34.03 -47.93
N VAL A 254 10.75 32.87 -48.57
CA VAL A 254 11.66 32.72 -49.71
C VAL A 254 11.24 33.58 -50.91
N THR A 255 9.94 33.64 -51.25
CA THR A 255 9.46 34.49 -52.35
C THR A 255 9.62 35.98 -52.04
N LYS A 256 9.39 36.42 -50.80
CA LYS A 256 9.58 37.83 -50.40
C LYS A 256 11.04 38.24 -50.44
N ASP A 257 11.96 37.41 -49.95
CA ASP A 257 13.40 37.67 -50.02
C ASP A 257 13.94 37.65 -51.45
N GLY A 258 13.43 36.75 -52.30
CA GLY A 258 13.71 36.75 -53.73
C GLY A 258 13.29 38.04 -54.43
N ALA A 259 12.09 38.56 -54.11
CA ALA A 259 11.60 39.82 -54.66
C ALA A 259 12.40 41.04 -54.17
N CYS A 260 12.78 41.08 -52.88
CA CYS A 260 13.65 42.13 -52.34
C CYS A 260 15.07 42.08 -52.95
N ARG A 261 15.65 40.90 -53.16
CA ARG A 261 16.98 40.75 -53.80
C ARG A 261 16.98 41.17 -55.27
N LEU A 262 15.87 41.03 -55.98
CA LEU A 262 15.72 41.52 -57.36
C LEU A 262 15.62 43.05 -57.43
N TYR A 263 14.99 43.68 -56.43
CA TYR A 263 14.88 45.15 -56.35
C TYR A 263 16.19 45.87 -55.99
N VAL A 264 17.12 45.21 -55.30
CA VAL A 264 18.42 45.80 -54.91
C VAL A 264 19.50 45.64 -56.01
N LYS A 265 19.26 44.80 -57.02
CA LYS A 265 20.17 44.58 -58.17
C LYS A 265 19.76 45.33 -59.44
N SER A 266 18.78 46.22 -59.36
CA SER A 266 18.33 47.10 -60.46
C SER A 266 18.85 48.52 -60.23
#